data_AF-A0A916GM64-F1
#
_entry.id   AF-A0A916GM64-F1
#
_cell.length_a   1.000
_cell.length_b   1.000
_cell.length_c   1.000
_cell.angle_alpha   90.00
_cell.angle_beta   90.00
_cell.angle_gamma   90.00
#
_symmetry.space_group_name_H-M   'P 1'
#
loop_
_entity.id
_entity.type
_entity.pdbx_description
1 polymer ?
#
loop_
_entity_poly.entity_id
_entity_poly.type
_entity_poly.pdbx_seq_one_letter_code
_entity_poly.pdbx_strand_id
1 'polypeptide(L)'
;MTDRVTRRDFLNGMALAIAAGVVPSRLLAASPAGAPYPPALPGLRGSQPGSYDIAHAIRDGRRFDLDRVASRESVDLVVVGAGLSGLAAAWYWRQRRPTARILILDANGDFGGHALRNEFDVGGRFLLGYGGSESLQSPATLWSDEAKALIAALGVDIARFDTALDRTLYPSLGLARGVFFMREAFGVDKLVTGDPMRMVADDIPPDRMNARPPAEFVADFPVSADAKAKLVEIFTSTRDPLPGRSAVEKRAFL
;
A
#
# COMPACT_ATOMS: atom_id res chain seq x y z
N MET A 1 -43.86 -0.07 -4.12
CA MET A 1 -43.02 -0.55 -2.99
C MET A 1 -41.58 -0.34 -3.39
N THR A 2 -40.93 0.69 -2.85
CA THR A 2 -39.58 1.12 -3.19
C THR A 2 -38.65 0.79 -2.03
N ASP A 3 -38.15 -0.43 -2.00
CA ASP A 3 -37.13 -0.83 -1.03
C ASP A 3 -35.75 -0.34 -1.51
N ARG A 4 -35.33 0.80 -0.97
CA ARG A 4 -33.99 1.36 -1.14
C ARG A 4 -33.04 0.68 -0.14
N VAL A 5 -31.90 0.23 -0.64
CA VAL A 5 -30.85 -0.39 0.18
C VAL A 5 -30.08 0.70 0.93
N THR A 6 -30.12 0.66 2.26
CA THR A 6 -29.15 1.33 3.15
C THR A 6 -28.23 0.29 3.77
N ARG A 7 -27.01 0.71 4.19
CA ARG A 7 -25.93 -0.13 4.74
C ARG A 7 -26.47 -1.25 5.64
N ARG A 8 -26.30 -2.52 5.23
CA ARG A 8 -26.62 -3.69 6.05
C ARG A 8 -25.38 -4.08 6.82
N ASP A 9 -25.47 -4.10 8.14
CA ASP A 9 -24.46 -4.73 8.98
C ASP A 9 -24.62 -6.26 8.83
N PHE A 10 -23.60 -6.91 8.27
CA PHE A 10 -23.49 -8.36 8.25
C PHE A 10 -22.72 -8.79 9.50
N LEU A 11 -23.35 -9.58 10.35
CA LEU A 11 -22.68 -10.31 11.42
C LEU A 11 -22.55 -11.76 10.97
N ASN A 12 -21.31 -12.23 10.78
CA ASN A 12 -20.99 -13.64 10.47
C ASN A 12 -21.78 -14.23 9.28
N GLY A 13 -21.95 -13.47 8.20
CA GLY A 13 -22.64 -13.96 6.98
C GLY A 13 -24.17 -14.03 7.06
N MET A 14 -24.78 -13.51 8.13
CA MET A 14 -26.24 -13.32 8.20
C MET A 14 -26.57 -11.83 8.07
N ALA A 15 -27.43 -11.50 7.10
CA ALA A 15 -27.98 -10.16 7.00
C ALA A 15 -28.88 -9.89 8.21
N LEU A 16 -28.57 -8.87 9.01
CA LEU A 16 -29.48 -8.38 10.03
C LEU A 16 -30.69 -7.74 9.34
N ALA A 17 -31.86 -8.38 9.44
CA ALA A 17 -33.11 -7.82 8.96
C ALA A 17 -33.57 -6.71 9.92
N ILE A 18 -33.18 -5.46 9.66
CA ILE A 18 -33.80 -4.31 10.31
C ILE A 18 -35.19 -4.13 9.68
N ALA A 19 -36.23 -4.25 10.50
CA ALA A 19 -37.62 -4.21 10.08
C ALA A 19 -37.95 -2.95 9.25
N ALA A 20 -38.64 -3.16 8.13
CA ALA A 20 -39.01 -2.12 7.19
C ALA A 20 -39.99 -1.12 7.81
N GLY A 21 -39.53 0.11 8.04
CA GLY A 21 -40.35 1.21 8.50
C GLY A 21 -39.65 2.55 8.30
N VAL A 22 -39.93 3.20 7.16
CA VAL A 22 -39.61 4.59 6.83
C VAL A 22 -38.16 5.02 7.12
N VAL A 23 -37.25 4.76 6.17
CA VAL A 23 -35.91 5.36 6.22
C VAL A 23 -35.92 6.72 5.51
N PRO A 24 -35.65 7.84 6.20
CA PRO A 24 -35.46 9.13 5.56
C PRO A 24 -34.22 9.07 4.67
N SER A 25 -34.24 9.81 3.55
CA SER A 25 -33.09 10.04 2.67
C SER A 25 -31.83 10.58 3.35
N ARG A 26 -31.86 10.84 4.66
CA ARG A 26 -30.72 11.26 5.49
C ARG A 26 -29.70 10.15 5.77
N LEU A 27 -29.99 8.88 5.47
CA LEU A 27 -28.98 7.80 5.48
C LEU A 27 -28.21 7.66 4.16
N LEU A 28 -28.43 8.56 3.19
CA LEU A 28 -27.57 8.73 2.01
C LEU A 28 -26.33 9.61 2.30
N ALA A 29 -26.14 10.05 3.54
CA ALA A 29 -25.06 10.96 3.93
C ALA A 29 -24.52 10.56 5.30
N ALA A 30 -23.19 10.37 5.35
CA ALA A 30 -22.37 10.09 6.54
C ALA A 30 -22.74 8.82 7.32
N SER A 31 -21.71 8.16 7.87
CA SER A 31 -21.92 7.17 8.93
C SER A 31 -22.81 7.78 10.03
N PRO A 32 -23.83 7.06 10.56
CA PRO A 32 -24.67 7.60 11.62
C PRO A 32 -23.80 8.08 12.78
N ALA A 33 -24.22 9.14 13.47
CA ALA A 33 -23.52 9.62 14.65
C ALA A 33 -23.38 8.47 15.65
N GLY A 34 -22.13 8.13 16.02
CA GLY A 34 -21.82 6.99 16.89
C GLY A 34 -21.54 5.66 16.15
N ALA A 35 -21.57 5.62 14.82
CA ALA A 35 -21.05 4.47 14.09
C ALA A 35 -19.57 4.25 14.44
N PRO A 36 -19.11 2.99 14.52
CA PRO A 36 -17.69 2.70 14.65
C PRO A 36 -16.91 3.45 13.57
N TYR A 37 -15.85 4.12 13.97
CA TYR A 37 -14.93 4.80 13.10
C TYR A 37 -13.58 4.09 13.19
N PRO A 38 -13.37 3.03 12.39
CA PRO A 38 -12.21 2.16 12.50
C PRO A 38 -10.86 2.88 12.50
N PRO A 39 -10.64 3.95 11.70
CA PRO A 39 -9.34 4.65 11.66
C PRO A 39 -8.86 5.22 13.01
N ALA A 40 -9.76 5.59 13.92
CA ALA A 40 -9.40 6.13 15.23
C ALA A 40 -9.25 5.04 16.31
N LEU A 41 -9.53 3.78 15.99
CA LEU A 41 -9.44 2.71 16.98
C LEU A 41 -8.01 2.18 17.09
N PRO A 42 -7.51 1.92 18.32
CA PRO A 42 -6.15 1.40 18.51
C PRO A 42 -5.99 -0.04 17.99
N GLY A 43 -4.75 -0.46 17.77
CA GLY A 43 -4.39 -1.81 17.31
C GLY A 43 -4.32 -1.94 15.78
N LEU A 44 -3.82 -3.10 15.30
CA LEU A 44 -3.77 -3.38 13.86
C LEU A 44 -5.21 -3.50 13.32
N ARG A 45 -5.45 -2.94 12.14
CA ARG A 45 -6.74 -2.96 11.44
C ARG A 45 -6.63 -3.69 10.10
N GLY A 46 -7.77 -3.92 9.43
CA GLY A 46 -7.84 -4.71 8.19
C GLY A 46 -8.22 -6.15 8.45
N SER A 47 -7.47 -7.09 7.87
CA SER A 47 -7.75 -8.53 7.96
C SER A 47 -7.40 -9.08 9.34
N GLN A 48 -8.31 -8.91 10.29
CA GLN A 48 -8.23 -9.38 11.66
C GLN A 48 -8.82 -10.79 11.81
N PRO A 49 -8.53 -11.53 12.90
CA PRO A 49 -9.24 -12.77 13.23
C PRO A 49 -10.75 -12.58 13.07
N GLY A 50 -11.42 -13.51 12.38
CA GLY A 50 -12.81 -13.37 11.94
C GLY A 50 -12.97 -13.01 10.46
N SER A 51 -12.11 -12.16 9.88
CA SER A 51 -12.29 -11.68 8.49
C SER A 51 -11.97 -12.75 7.44
N TYR A 52 -11.13 -13.72 7.80
CA TYR A 52 -10.68 -14.81 6.93
C TYR A 52 -11.23 -16.19 7.35
N ASP A 53 -11.92 -16.27 8.48
CA ASP A 53 -12.34 -17.53 9.09
C ASP A 53 -13.28 -18.31 8.18
N ILE A 54 -14.23 -17.63 7.53
CA ILE A 54 -15.18 -18.27 6.60
C ILE A 54 -14.47 -18.75 5.35
N ALA A 55 -13.56 -17.96 4.78
CA ALA A 55 -12.78 -18.36 3.61
C ALA A 55 -11.92 -19.58 3.90
N HIS A 56 -11.24 -19.61 5.06
CA HIS A 56 -10.50 -20.78 5.52
C HIS A 56 -11.39 -21.98 5.79
N ALA A 57 -12.56 -21.79 6.40
CA ALA A 57 -13.50 -22.89 6.62
C ALA A 57 -13.95 -23.53 5.30
N ILE A 58 -14.19 -22.73 4.25
CA ILE A 58 -14.52 -23.25 2.91
C ILE A 58 -13.34 -24.04 2.33
N ARG A 59 -12.12 -23.49 2.39
CA ARG A 59 -10.90 -24.19 1.98
C ARG A 59 -10.77 -25.54 2.70
N ASP A 60 -11.13 -25.56 3.99
CA ASP A 60 -11.03 -26.73 4.87
C ASP A 60 -12.25 -27.67 4.75
N GLY A 61 -13.13 -27.44 3.77
CA GLY A 61 -14.21 -28.36 3.40
C GLY A 61 -15.59 -28.04 3.95
N ARG A 62 -15.76 -26.93 4.69
CA ARG A 62 -17.09 -26.46 5.12
C ARG A 62 -17.92 -26.10 3.89
N ARG A 63 -19.13 -26.65 3.81
CA ARG A 63 -20.13 -26.31 2.79
C ARG A 63 -21.25 -25.49 3.41
N PHE A 64 -21.79 -24.56 2.62
CA PHE A 64 -22.95 -23.74 2.99
C PHE A 64 -24.13 -24.14 2.10
N ASP A 65 -25.30 -24.33 2.69
CA ASP A 65 -26.55 -24.59 1.97
C ASP A 65 -27.05 -23.26 1.38
N LEU A 66 -26.69 -23.00 0.12
CA LEU A 66 -27.06 -21.79 -0.59
C LEU A 66 -28.48 -21.86 -1.18
N ASP A 67 -29.03 -23.07 -1.34
CA ASP A 67 -30.35 -23.29 -1.95
C ASP A 67 -31.49 -22.72 -1.09
N ARG A 68 -31.23 -22.55 0.21
CA ARG A 68 -32.17 -21.92 1.16
C ARG A 68 -32.03 -20.40 1.26
N VAL A 69 -31.05 -19.81 0.58
CA VAL A 69 -30.81 -18.36 0.62
C VAL A 69 -31.63 -17.68 -0.47
N ALA A 70 -32.81 -17.17 -0.10
CA ALA A 70 -33.61 -16.37 -1.02
C ALA A 70 -32.94 -15.02 -1.30
N SER A 71 -32.47 -14.79 -2.53
CA SER A 71 -32.06 -13.45 -2.98
C SER A 71 -33.30 -12.58 -3.16
N ARG A 72 -33.54 -11.67 -2.22
CA ARG A 72 -34.71 -10.77 -2.26
C ARG A 72 -34.47 -9.48 -3.06
N GLU A 73 -33.29 -9.32 -3.65
CA GLU A 73 -32.88 -8.07 -4.29
C GLU A 73 -32.14 -8.32 -5.61
N SER A 74 -32.39 -7.43 -6.58
CA SER A 74 -31.66 -7.35 -7.84
C SER A 74 -30.77 -6.12 -7.85
N VAL A 75 -29.51 -6.31 -8.25
CA VAL A 75 -28.51 -5.25 -8.44
C VAL A 75 -27.85 -5.44 -9.80
N ASP A 76 -27.32 -4.34 -10.37
CA ASP A 76 -26.67 -4.36 -11.67
C ASP A 76 -25.22 -4.87 -11.61
N LEU A 77 -24.61 -4.79 -10.42
CA LEU A 77 -23.25 -5.26 -10.15
C LEU A 77 -23.11 -5.66 -8.67
N VAL A 78 -22.47 -6.80 -8.43
CA VAL A 78 -21.95 -7.19 -7.11
C VAL A 78 -20.42 -7.10 -7.16
N VAL A 79 -19.83 -6.41 -6.19
CA VAL A 79 -18.38 -6.32 -5.98
C VAL A 79 -18.06 -6.98 -4.64
N VAL A 80 -17.18 -7.98 -4.65
CA VAL A 80 -16.69 -8.65 -3.45
C VAL A 80 -15.29 -8.11 -3.15
N GLY A 81 -15.17 -7.37 -2.05
CA GLY A 81 -14.01 -6.60 -1.63
C GLY A 81 -14.18 -5.10 -1.90
N ALA A 82 -14.17 -4.30 -0.85
CA ALA A 82 -14.09 -2.84 -0.85
C ALA A 82 -12.64 -2.33 -0.76
N GLY A 83 -11.68 -3.10 -1.27
CA GLY A 83 -10.31 -2.64 -1.51
C GLY A 83 -10.19 -1.72 -2.73
N LEU A 84 -8.98 -1.21 -3.00
CA LEU A 84 -8.71 -0.30 -4.13
C LEU A 84 -9.29 -0.82 -5.46
N SER A 85 -9.07 -2.10 -5.80
CA SER A 85 -9.56 -2.69 -7.05
C SER A 85 -11.09 -2.78 -7.12
N GLY A 86 -11.75 -3.18 -6.02
CA GLY A 86 -13.21 -3.30 -5.99
C GLY A 86 -13.90 -1.94 -6.01
N LEU A 87 -13.37 -0.96 -5.27
CA LEU A 87 -13.85 0.41 -5.31
C LEU A 87 -13.63 1.06 -6.69
N ALA A 88 -12.48 0.81 -7.33
CA ALA A 88 -12.23 1.26 -8.69
C ALA A 88 -13.21 0.63 -9.68
N ALA A 89 -13.46 -0.68 -9.60
CA ALA A 89 -14.43 -1.38 -10.45
C ALA A 89 -15.85 -0.79 -10.28
N ALA A 90 -16.29 -0.57 -9.04
CA ALA A 90 -17.57 0.07 -8.75
C ALA A 90 -17.62 1.50 -9.33
N TRP A 91 -16.55 2.28 -9.17
CA TRP A 91 -16.47 3.64 -9.69
C TRP A 91 -16.55 3.70 -11.22
N TYR A 92 -15.74 2.91 -11.92
CA TYR A 92 -15.76 2.84 -13.38
C TYR A 92 -17.09 2.29 -13.93
N TRP A 93 -17.74 1.38 -13.21
CA TRP A 93 -19.08 0.90 -13.58
C TRP A 93 -20.12 2.01 -13.45
N ARG A 94 -20.11 2.73 -12.32
CA ARG A 94 -21.01 3.86 -12.05
C ARG A 94 -20.83 4.98 -13.08
N GLN A 95 -19.61 5.26 -13.54
CA GLN A 95 -19.37 6.24 -14.60
C GLN A 95 -20.05 5.87 -15.92
N ARG A 96 -20.02 4.59 -16.30
CA ARG A 96 -20.67 4.11 -17.54
C ARG A 96 -22.17 3.92 -17.38
N ARG A 97 -22.64 3.69 -16.15
CA ARG A 97 -24.05 3.45 -15.80
C ARG A 97 -24.42 4.26 -14.55
N PRO A 98 -24.71 5.57 -14.69
CA PRO A 98 -24.92 6.47 -13.55
C PRO A 98 -26.02 6.03 -12.58
N THR A 99 -27.03 5.32 -13.10
CA THR A 99 -28.18 4.81 -12.37
C THR A 99 -28.01 3.39 -11.84
N ALA A 100 -26.86 2.73 -12.10
CA ALA A 100 -26.63 1.36 -11.66
C ALA A 100 -26.67 1.22 -10.15
N ARG A 101 -27.36 0.17 -9.68
CA ARG A 101 -27.34 -0.30 -8.31
C ARG A 101 -26.16 -1.25 -8.14
N ILE A 102 -25.19 -0.86 -7.32
CA ILE A 102 -23.98 -1.64 -7.05
C ILE A 102 -24.01 -2.07 -5.59
N LEU A 103 -23.90 -3.38 -5.35
CA LEU A 103 -23.69 -3.95 -4.01
C LEU A 103 -22.20 -4.21 -3.82
N ILE A 104 -21.60 -3.63 -2.78
CA ILE A 104 -20.22 -3.90 -2.38
C ILE A 104 -20.23 -4.64 -1.05
N LEU A 105 -19.55 -5.78 -1.01
CA LEU A 105 -19.43 -6.64 0.18
C LEU A 105 -17.97 -6.65 0.63
N ASP A 106 -17.70 -6.38 1.90
CA ASP A 106 -16.37 -6.52 2.48
C ASP A 106 -16.48 -7.16 3.88
N ALA A 107 -15.49 -7.99 4.22
CA ALA A 107 -15.41 -8.65 5.51
C ALA A 107 -14.71 -7.78 6.58
N ASN A 108 -13.98 -6.74 6.15
CA ASN A 108 -13.27 -5.83 7.02
C ASN A 108 -14.23 -4.76 7.57
N GLY A 109 -13.90 -4.25 8.76
CA GLY A 109 -14.68 -3.17 9.40
C GLY A 109 -14.61 -1.82 8.70
N ASP A 110 -13.70 -1.66 7.73
CA ASP A 110 -13.50 -0.45 6.95
C ASP A 110 -13.25 -0.77 5.47
N PHE A 111 -13.44 0.22 4.60
CA PHE A 111 -13.08 0.13 3.18
C PHE A 111 -11.59 0.47 2.96
N GLY A 112 -11.09 0.23 1.75
CA GLY A 112 -9.71 0.55 1.35
C GLY A 112 -8.79 -0.67 1.25
N GLY A 113 -9.17 -1.81 1.84
CA GLY A 113 -8.38 -3.03 1.76
C GLY A 113 -7.04 -2.87 2.48
N HIS A 114 -5.92 -2.93 1.76
CA HIS A 114 -4.60 -2.65 2.33
C HIS A 114 -4.31 -1.15 2.51
N ALA A 115 -5.06 -0.25 1.86
CA ALA A 115 -4.86 1.19 1.95
C ALA A 115 -5.57 1.81 3.17
N LEU A 116 -5.33 1.24 4.35
CA LEU A 116 -5.89 1.70 5.62
C LEU A 116 -5.06 2.86 6.19
N ARG A 117 -5.70 3.65 7.04
CA ARG A 117 -5.04 4.73 7.80
C ARG A 117 -5.22 4.52 9.29
N ASN A 118 -4.24 4.98 10.05
CA ASN A 118 -4.27 5.04 11.51
C ASN A 118 -4.26 6.50 11.95
N GLU A 119 -5.11 6.83 12.91
CA GLU A 119 -5.24 8.17 13.46
C GLU A 119 -4.86 8.17 14.93
N PHE A 120 -3.96 9.08 15.31
CA PHE A 120 -3.47 9.21 16.67
C PHE A 120 -3.63 10.64 17.17
N ASP A 121 -3.93 10.80 18.46
CA ASP A 121 -3.73 12.06 19.17
C ASP A 121 -2.52 11.90 20.09
N VAL A 122 -1.46 12.68 19.85
CA VAL A 122 -0.23 12.66 20.64
C VAL A 122 0.00 14.07 21.18
N GLY A 123 -0.31 14.27 22.46
CA GLY A 123 -0.13 15.57 23.13
C GLY A 123 -0.95 16.70 22.50
N GLY A 124 -2.18 16.42 22.04
CA GLY A 124 -3.05 17.40 21.38
C GLY A 124 -2.73 17.62 19.90
N ARG A 125 -1.80 16.84 19.33
CA ARG A 125 -1.50 16.85 17.90
C ARG A 125 -2.10 15.60 17.24
N PHE A 126 -2.96 15.84 16.25
CA PHE A 126 -3.44 14.79 15.36
C PHE A 126 -2.30 14.32 14.44
N LEU A 127 -2.04 13.02 14.44
CA LEU A 127 -1.10 12.35 13.54
C LEU A 127 -1.85 11.33 12.70
N LEU A 128 -1.55 11.35 11.40
CA LEU A 128 -2.06 10.40 10.43
C LEU A 128 -0.91 9.48 10.00
N GLY A 129 -1.10 8.18 10.14
CA GLY A 129 -0.17 7.14 9.68
C GLY A 129 -0.85 6.17 8.72
N TYR A 130 -0.05 5.34 8.06
CA TYR A 130 -0.55 4.22 7.27
C TYR A 130 -0.87 3.01 8.17
N GLY A 131 -1.95 2.31 7.84
CA GLY A 131 -2.32 1.01 8.42
C GLY A 131 -1.98 -0.18 7.52
N GLY A 132 -1.39 0.09 6.34
CA GLY A 132 -0.96 -0.92 5.37
C GLY A 132 -0.14 -0.28 4.26
N SER A 133 -0.75 0.00 3.09
CA SER A 133 -0.08 0.65 1.97
C SER A 133 0.52 2.00 2.38
N GLU A 134 1.84 2.09 2.32
CA GLU A 134 2.63 3.24 2.79
C GLU A 134 2.77 4.33 1.73
N SER A 135 3.07 3.96 0.48
CA SER A 135 3.46 4.92 -0.55
C SER A 135 3.00 4.54 -1.96
N LEU A 136 3.03 5.53 -2.86
CA LEU A 136 2.79 5.36 -4.29
C LEU A 136 4.13 5.21 -5.01
N GLN A 137 4.42 4.02 -5.52
CA GLN A 137 5.69 3.77 -6.21
C GLN A 137 5.64 4.33 -7.65
N SER A 138 6.52 5.29 -7.92
CA SER A 138 6.84 5.83 -9.25
C SER A 138 5.62 6.18 -10.13
N PRO A 139 4.63 6.96 -9.62
CA PRO A 139 3.42 7.29 -10.37
C PRO A 139 3.69 8.05 -11.67
N ALA A 140 4.78 8.80 -11.76
CA ALA A 140 5.17 9.50 -12.97
C ALA A 140 5.51 8.53 -14.13
N THR A 141 6.13 7.38 -13.83
CA THR A 141 6.73 6.50 -14.84
C THR A 141 6.06 5.14 -15.01
N LEU A 142 5.51 4.57 -13.94
CA LEU A 142 4.99 3.20 -13.95
C LEU A 142 3.47 3.09 -14.10
N TRP A 143 2.74 4.18 -13.84
CA TRP A 143 1.29 4.15 -13.81
C TRP A 143 0.67 4.35 -15.19
N SER A 144 -0.41 3.62 -15.45
CA SER A 144 -1.25 3.81 -16.63
C SER A 144 -2.05 5.12 -16.55
N ASP A 145 -2.53 5.58 -17.69
CA ASP A 145 -3.34 6.79 -17.78
C ASP A 145 -4.67 6.64 -17.05
N GLU A 146 -5.26 5.44 -17.03
CA GLU A 146 -6.50 5.16 -16.31
C GLU A 146 -6.32 5.33 -14.79
N ALA A 147 -5.21 4.83 -14.24
CA ALA A 147 -4.90 4.96 -12.81
C ALA A 147 -4.68 6.44 -12.44
N LYS A 148 -3.90 7.17 -13.25
CA LYS A 148 -3.68 8.62 -13.08
C LYS A 148 -5.01 9.39 -13.14
N ALA A 149 -5.86 9.08 -14.10
CA ALA A 149 -7.17 9.73 -14.26
C ALA A 149 -8.10 9.46 -13.07
N LEU A 150 -8.12 8.24 -12.53
CA LEU A 150 -8.90 7.91 -11.33
C LEU A 150 -8.42 8.73 -10.13
N ILE A 151 -7.12 8.77 -9.86
CA ILE A 151 -6.57 9.52 -8.73
C ILE A 151 -6.83 11.04 -8.87
N ALA A 152 -6.67 11.59 -10.07
CA ALA A 152 -7.03 12.97 -10.37
C ALA A 152 -8.54 13.24 -10.16
N ALA A 153 -9.42 12.32 -10.57
CA ALA A 153 -10.86 12.46 -10.37
C ALA A 153 -11.28 12.39 -8.88
N LEU A 154 -10.47 11.76 -8.04
CA LEU A 154 -10.60 11.79 -6.57
C LEU A 154 -10.06 13.10 -5.96
N GLY A 155 -9.53 14.02 -6.77
CA GLY A 155 -8.96 15.29 -6.32
C GLY A 155 -7.58 15.17 -5.69
N VAL A 156 -6.88 14.06 -5.92
CA VAL A 156 -5.55 13.81 -5.37
C VAL A 156 -4.49 14.35 -6.35
N ASP A 157 -3.76 15.36 -5.90
CA ASP A 157 -2.57 15.86 -6.59
C ASP A 157 -1.33 15.08 -6.12
N ILE A 158 -0.84 14.19 -6.99
CA ILE A 158 0.35 13.37 -6.72
C ILE A 158 1.61 14.24 -6.60
N ALA A 159 1.71 15.32 -7.39
CA ALA A 159 2.91 16.17 -7.39
C ALA A 159 3.06 16.94 -6.07
N ARG A 160 1.95 17.26 -5.40
CA ARG A 160 1.97 17.85 -4.05
C ARG A 160 2.70 16.96 -3.03
N PHE A 161 2.75 15.65 -3.24
CA PHE A 161 3.45 14.75 -2.32
C PHE A 161 4.96 15.04 -2.27
N ASP A 162 5.55 15.59 -3.33
CA ASP A 162 6.97 15.96 -3.34
C ASP A 162 7.33 17.02 -2.30
N THR A 163 6.36 17.83 -1.86
CA THR A 163 6.57 18.85 -0.82
C THR A 163 6.25 18.35 0.58
N ALA A 164 5.73 17.13 0.73
CA ALA A 164 5.26 16.58 2.01
C ALA A 164 6.31 15.71 2.72
N LEU A 165 7.39 15.32 2.03
CA LEU A 165 8.46 14.49 2.57
C LEU A 165 9.63 15.35 3.06
N ASP A 166 10.06 15.14 4.31
CA ASP A 166 11.36 15.62 4.76
C ASP A 166 12.48 14.68 4.28
N ARG A 167 12.91 14.92 3.05
CA ARG A 167 13.97 14.17 2.36
C ARG A 167 15.37 14.42 2.92
N THR A 168 15.50 15.31 3.89
CA THR A 168 16.78 15.77 4.44
C THR A 168 16.92 15.52 5.93
N LEU A 169 15.88 14.99 6.60
CA LEU A 169 15.88 14.78 8.05
C LEU A 169 17.13 14.05 8.53
N TYR A 170 17.36 12.81 8.09
CA TYR A 170 18.52 12.03 8.56
C TYR A 170 19.86 12.65 8.13
N PRO A 171 20.06 13.10 6.87
CA PRO A 171 21.25 13.84 6.51
C PRO A 171 21.53 15.07 7.35
N SER A 172 20.50 15.85 7.71
CA SER A 172 20.64 17.07 8.52
C SER A 172 21.12 16.77 9.95
N LEU A 173 20.88 15.55 10.43
CA LEU A 173 21.39 15.02 11.70
C LEU A 173 22.82 14.46 11.59
N GLY A 174 23.48 14.61 10.43
CA GLY A 174 24.80 14.04 10.15
C GLY A 174 24.78 12.53 9.90
N LEU A 175 23.60 11.92 9.75
CA LEU A 175 23.47 10.49 9.47
C LEU A 175 23.67 10.20 7.99
N ALA A 176 24.16 9.00 7.71
CA ALA A 176 24.34 8.47 6.36
C ALA A 176 23.84 7.03 6.34
N ARG A 177 23.59 6.51 5.14
CA ARG A 177 23.36 5.08 4.92
C ARG A 177 24.59 4.27 5.37
N GLY A 178 24.38 3.02 5.75
CA GLY A 178 25.47 2.13 6.12
C GLY A 178 25.17 0.67 5.86
N VAL A 179 26.24 -0.11 5.77
CA VAL A 179 26.21 -1.57 5.64
C VAL A 179 26.71 -2.16 6.95
N PHE A 180 25.92 -3.06 7.53
CA PHE A 180 26.29 -3.80 8.72
C PHE A 180 26.81 -5.19 8.34
N PHE A 181 28.06 -5.46 8.70
CA PHE A 181 28.70 -6.75 8.58
C PHE A 181 28.52 -7.51 9.89
N MET A 182 27.77 -8.61 9.86
CA MET A 182 27.53 -9.44 11.04
C MET A 182 28.70 -10.39 11.27
N ARG A 183 29.05 -10.63 12.54
CA ARG A 183 30.16 -11.49 12.94
C ARG A 183 30.08 -12.90 12.38
N GLU A 184 28.89 -13.48 12.30
CA GLU A 184 28.66 -14.86 11.83
C GLU A 184 29.10 -15.05 10.39
N ALA A 185 29.02 -14.00 9.57
CA ALA A 185 29.38 -14.04 8.16
C ALA A 185 30.78 -13.45 7.86
N PHE A 186 31.22 -12.46 8.64
CA PHE A 186 32.41 -11.66 8.34
C PHE A 186 33.48 -11.68 9.43
N GLY A 187 33.28 -12.44 10.50
CA GLY A 187 34.21 -12.58 11.62
C GLY A 187 34.24 -11.39 12.59
N VAL A 188 33.50 -10.30 12.30
CA VAL A 188 33.39 -9.12 13.15
C VAL A 188 32.05 -8.43 12.95
N ASP A 189 31.51 -7.85 14.03
CA ASP A 189 30.39 -6.90 13.93
C ASP A 189 30.93 -5.54 13.55
N LYS A 190 30.61 -5.07 12.35
CA LYS A 190 31.09 -3.77 11.86
C LYS A 190 30.01 -3.04 11.09
N LEU A 191 29.64 -1.85 11.57
CA LEU A 191 28.85 -0.89 10.80
C LEU A 191 29.80 0.00 10.00
N VAL A 192 29.66 0.02 8.68
CA VAL A 192 30.37 0.95 7.80
C VAL A 192 29.36 1.94 7.24
N THR A 193 29.54 3.24 7.53
CA THR A 193 28.64 4.32 7.12
C THR A 193 29.17 5.09 5.91
N GLY A 194 28.30 5.88 5.28
CA GLY A 194 28.62 6.66 4.09
C GLY A 194 28.44 5.88 2.80
N ASP A 195 27.49 4.93 2.76
CA ASP A 195 27.18 4.13 1.56
C ASP A 195 26.78 5.05 0.38
N PRO A 196 27.54 5.03 -0.74
CA PRO A 196 27.27 5.86 -1.90
C PRO A 196 26.19 5.30 -2.84
N MET A 197 25.60 4.13 -2.56
CA MET A 197 24.63 3.50 -3.45
C MET A 197 23.27 4.16 -3.44
N ARG A 198 22.75 4.33 -4.65
CA ARG A 198 21.38 4.76 -4.93
C ARG A 198 20.47 3.54 -4.99
N MET A 199 19.42 3.51 -4.17
CA MET A 199 18.32 2.56 -4.30
C MET A 199 17.16 3.16 -5.08
N VAL A 200 16.34 2.28 -5.68
CA VAL A 200 15.17 2.68 -6.46
C VAL A 200 14.18 3.52 -5.66
N ALA A 201 14.13 3.33 -4.34
CA ALA A 201 13.25 4.04 -3.42
C ALA A 201 13.95 5.18 -2.65
N ASP A 202 15.09 5.69 -3.12
CA ASP A 202 15.80 6.79 -2.45
C ASP A 202 15.11 8.13 -2.70
N ASP A 203 14.55 8.69 -1.63
CA ASP A 203 13.98 10.02 -1.58
C ASP A 203 15.00 11.10 -1.19
N ILE A 204 16.17 10.70 -0.64
CA ILE A 204 17.27 11.62 -0.32
C ILE A 204 17.94 12.16 -1.60
N PRO A 205 18.10 13.49 -1.75
CA PRO A 205 18.81 14.08 -2.88
C PRO A 205 20.26 13.56 -2.99
N PRO A 206 20.79 13.32 -4.21
CA PRO A 206 22.14 12.78 -4.39
C PRO A 206 23.24 13.59 -3.68
N ASP A 207 23.10 14.91 -3.66
CA ASP A 207 24.02 15.86 -3.03
C ASP A 207 23.87 15.94 -1.50
N ARG A 208 22.93 15.19 -0.92
CA ARG A 208 22.59 15.20 0.51
C ARG A 208 22.73 13.84 1.20
N MET A 209 23.34 12.84 0.57
CA MET A 209 23.42 11.48 1.15
C MET A 209 24.44 11.33 2.29
N ASN A 210 25.28 12.34 2.55
CA ASN A 210 26.47 12.22 3.42
C ASN A 210 27.33 10.99 3.04
N ALA A 211 27.36 10.66 1.75
CA ALA A 211 28.09 9.52 1.22
C ALA A 211 29.59 9.79 1.18
N ARG A 212 30.38 8.74 1.37
CA ARG A 212 31.83 8.76 1.18
C ARG A 212 32.18 8.36 -0.25
N PRO A 213 33.33 8.78 -0.78
CA PRO A 213 33.86 8.22 -2.02
C PRO A 213 33.90 6.68 -1.95
N PRO A 214 33.54 5.95 -3.03
CA PRO A 214 33.46 4.49 -2.99
C PRO A 214 34.72 3.79 -2.47
N ALA A 215 35.90 4.30 -2.81
CA ALA A 215 37.18 3.77 -2.34
C ALA A 215 37.32 3.88 -0.81
N GLU A 216 36.94 5.02 -0.22
CA GLU A 216 36.99 5.22 1.22
C GLU A 216 35.96 4.35 1.95
N PHE A 217 34.74 4.28 1.42
CA PHE A 217 33.67 3.46 1.97
C PHE A 217 34.06 1.97 2.01
N VAL A 218 34.56 1.43 0.90
CA VAL A 218 34.94 0.02 0.78
C VAL A 218 36.22 -0.32 1.56
N ALA A 219 37.12 0.65 1.78
CA ALA A 219 38.35 0.43 2.56
C ALA A 219 38.06 -0.12 3.96
N ASP A 220 36.92 0.25 4.54
CA ASP A 220 36.50 -0.20 5.87
C ASP A 220 35.84 -1.58 5.89
N PHE A 221 35.59 -2.22 4.74
CA PHE A 221 34.91 -3.51 4.72
C PHE A 221 35.78 -4.62 5.35
N PRO A 222 35.22 -5.54 6.15
CA PRO A 222 35.96 -6.67 6.72
C PRO A 222 36.11 -7.82 5.71
N VAL A 223 36.65 -7.52 4.53
CA VAL A 223 36.88 -8.47 3.43
C VAL A 223 38.32 -8.39 2.94
N SER A 224 38.74 -9.35 2.09
CA SER A 224 40.10 -9.38 1.54
C SER A 224 40.42 -8.13 0.72
N ALA A 225 41.70 -7.79 0.59
CA ALA A 225 42.15 -6.66 -0.23
C ALA A 225 41.72 -6.80 -1.71
N ASP A 226 41.76 -8.03 -2.24
CA ASP A 226 41.27 -8.34 -3.59
C ASP A 226 39.77 -8.08 -3.74
N ALA A 227 38.96 -8.48 -2.75
CA ALA A 227 37.53 -8.20 -2.74
C ALA A 227 37.24 -6.69 -2.66
N LYS A 228 38.00 -5.94 -1.86
CA LYS A 228 37.89 -4.47 -1.81
C LYS A 228 38.18 -3.84 -3.16
N ALA A 229 39.25 -4.26 -3.84
CA ALA A 229 39.60 -3.74 -5.16
C ALA A 229 38.49 -4.00 -6.20
N LYS A 230 37.95 -5.22 -6.23
CA LYS A 230 36.84 -5.59 -7.12
C LYS A 230 35.56 -4.83 -6.81
N LEU A 231 35.24 -4.64 -5.53
CA LEU A 231 34.09 -3.85 -5.13
C LEU A 231 34.24 -2.41 -5.60
N VAL A 232 35.39 -1.75 -5.36
CA VAL A 232 35.65 -0.40 -5.87
C VAL A 232 35.48 -0.35 -7.38
N GLU A 233 36.00 -1.33 -8.13
CA GLU A 233 35.76 -1.42 -9.59
C GLU A 233 34.26 -1.47 -9.91
N ILE A 234 33.47 -2.30 -9.22
CA ILE A 234 32.03 -2.37 -9.43
C ILE A 234 31.35 -1.01 -9.20
N PHE A 235 31.76 -0.26 -8.18
CA PHE A 235 31.16 1.04 -7.88
C PHE A 235 31.56 2.14 -8.87
N THR A 236 32.77 2.09 -9.44
CA THR A 236 33.32 3.21 -10.21
C THR A 236 33.48 2.94 -11.70
N SER A 237 33.35 1.69 -12.13
CA SER A 237 33.58 1.31 -13.53
C SER A 237 32.47 1.81 -14.45
N THR A 238 32.87 2.42 -15.55
CA THR A 238 32.00 2.79 -16.68
C THR A 238 32.09 1.78 -17.82
N ARG A 239 32.77 0.65 -17.61
CA ARG A 239 32.95 -0.41 -18.60
C ARG A 239 31.62 -1.04 -18.96
N ASP A 240 31.34 -1.14 -20.27
CA ASP A 240 30.28 -1.99 -20.77
C ASP A 240 30.72 -3.46 -20.70
N PRO A 241 30.08 -4.33 -19.88
CA PRO A 241 30.45 -5.73 -19.78
C PRO A 241 30.04 -6.54 -21.02
N LEU A 242 29.16 -5.99 -21.87
CA LEU A 242 28.64 -6.66 -23.06
C LEU A 242 28.79 -5.75 -24.30
N PRO A 243 30.03 -5.35 -24.66
CA PRO A 243 30.25 -4.45 -25.77
C PRO A 243 29.79 -5.10 -27.08
N GLY A 244 29.24 -4.28 -27.99
CA GLY A 244 28.74 -4.73 -29.29
C GLY A 244 27.35 -5.38 -29.28
N ARG A 245 26.70 -5.53 -28.11
CA ARG A 245 25.30 -5.98 -28.02
C ARG A 245 24.34 -4.79 -27.95
N SER A 246 23.20 -4.91 -28.59
CA SER A 246 22.06 -4.01 -28.44
C SER A 246 21.44 -4.11 -27.04
N ALA A 247 20.63 -3.13 -26.65
CA ALA A 247 19.94 -3.14 -25.35
C ALA A 247 18.99 -4.34 -25.19
N VAL A 248 18.41 -4.84 -26.29
CA VAL A 248 17.54 -6.03 -26.29
C VAL A 248 18.37 -7.30 -26.05
N GLU A 249 19.48 -7.44 -26.75
CA GLU A 249 20.38 -8.60 -26.59
C GLU A 249 21.01 -8.64 -25.19
N LYS A 250 21.31 -7.49 -24.60
CA LYS A 250 21.78 -7.41 -23.21
C LYS A 250 20.70 -7.87 -22.22
N ARG A 251 19.45 -7.42 -22.38
CA ARG A 251 18.34 -7.82 -21.52
C ARG A 251 17.95 -9.29 -21.68
N ALA A 252 18.16 -9.89 -22.85
CA ALA A 252 17.92 -11.31 -23.05
C ALA A 252 19.00 -12.21 -22.43
N PHE A 253 20.19 -11.65 -22.17
CA PHE A 253 21.32 -12.37 -21.57
C PHE A 253 21.30 -12.34 -20.03
N LEU A 254 20.77 -11.25 -19.45
CA LEU A 254 20.64 -11.02 -18.00
C LEU A 254 19.32 -11.57 -17.46
#